data_AF-A0A7Y5W936-F1
#
_entry.id   AF-A0A7Y5W936-F1
#
_cell.length_a   1.000
_cell.length_b   1.000
_cell.length_c   1.000
_cell.angle_alpha   90.00
_cell.angle_beta   90.00
_cell.angle_gamma   90.00
#
_symmetry.space_group_name_H-M   'P 1'
#
loop_
_entity.id
_entity.type
_entity.pdbx_description
1 polymer ?
#
loop_
_entity_poly.entity_id
_entity_poly.type
_entity_poly.pdbx_seq_one_letter_code
_entity_poly.pdbx_strand_id
1 'polypeptide(L)'
;MFQQDSIGKATSGSDEAPAAEEHITLSQAAKLAPGRPSPNCVWRWCREGVKAASGQRVRLKHVRFGSRIYTTRQWLNAFGLALAEADAAHFERGEQATKVSAPPTSHRRSGHSRGTAPDEARRRHDQAERELKEAGL
;
A
#
# COMPACT_ATOMS: atom_id res chain seq x y z
N MET A 1 -15.78 61.74 12.36
CA MET A 1 -16.63 60.95 11.45
C MET A 1 -15.86 60.70 10.16
N PHE A 2 -15.07 59.62 10.11
CA PHE A 2 -14.60 58.97 8.88
C PHE A 2 -14.19 57.54 9.28
N GLN A 3 -15.10 56.60 9.05
CA GLN A 3 -14.88 55.16 9.19
C GLN A 3 -13.99 54.69 8.04
N GLN A 4 -12.87 54.04 8.34
CA GLN A 4 -12.09 53.28 7.37
C GLN A 4 -12.31 51.80 7.68
N ASP A 5 -13.21 51.18 6.93
CA ASP A 5 -13.35 49.72 6.86
C ASP A 5 -12.18 49.15 6.07
N SER A 6 -11.17 48.65 6.77
CA SER A 6 -10.10 47.85 6.16
C SER A 6 -10.58 46.40 6.05
N ILE A 7 -11.22 46.08 4.92
CA ILE A 7 -11.46 44.70 4.49
C ILE A 7 -10.11 44.13 4.04
N GLY A 8 -9.43 43.47 4.99
CA GLY A 8 -8.26 42.65 4.73
C GLY A 8 -8.65 41.47 3.83
N LYS A 9 -8.39 41.65 2.54
CA LYS A 9 -8.53 40.68 1.45
C LYS A 9 -7.85 39.36 1.81
N ALA A 10 -8.67 38.33 2.04
CA ALA A 10 -8.23 36.94 2.13
C ALA A 10 -7.73 36.47 0.76
N THR A 11 -6.41 36.34 0.61
CA THR A 11 -5.78 35.51 -0.43
C THR A 11 -4.40 35.04 0.04
N SER A 12 -4.34 34.15 1.03
CA SER A 12 -3.22 33.22 1.11
C SER A 12 -3.60 31.97 0.33
N GLY A 13 -3.67 32.14 -0.99
CA GLY A 13 -3.56 31.02 -1.92
C GLY A 13 -2.14 30.52 -1.81
N SER A 14 -1.95 29.46 -1.01
CA SER A 14 -0.73 28.69 -1.01
C SER A 14 -0.61 27.97 -2.35
N ASP A 15 -0.21 28.72 -3.38
CA ASP A 15 0.43 28.21 -4.59
C ASP A 15 1.87 27.84 -4.22
N GLU A 16 1.99 26.96 -3.22
CA GLU A 16 3.25 26.38 -2.81
C GLU A 16 3.51 25.27 -3.81
N ALA A 17 4.26 25.61 -4.88
CA ALA A 17 4.83 24.63 -5.79
C ALA A 17 5.34 23.46 -4.93
N PRO A 18 4.80 22.23 -5.09
CA PRO A 18 5.03 21.17 -4.13
C PRO A 18 6.53 20.96 -4.05
N ALA A 19 7.12 21.29 -2.89
CA ALA A 19 8.54 21.18 -2.62
C ALA A 19 9.02 19.85 -3.19
N ALA A 20 9.85 19.90 -4.25
CA ALA A 20 10.10 18.80 -5.18
C ALA A 20 10.00 17.43 -4.50
N GLU A 21 8.81 16.82 -4.53
CA GLU A 21 8.57 15.60 -3.77
C GLU A 21 9.50 14.54 -4.36
N GLU A 22 10.44 14.05 -3.55
CA GLU A 22 11.44 13.11 -4.02
C GLU A 22 10.73 11.79 -4.39
N HIS A 23 10.63 11.55 -5.69
CA HIS A 23 10.00 10.36 -6.24
C HIS A 23 10.94 9.17 -6.06
N ILE A 24 10.51 8.23 -5.23
CA ILE A 24 11.24 7.00 -4.93
C ILE A 24 10.65 5.81 -5.67
N THR A 25 11.51 4.90 -6.11
CA THR A 25 11.09 3.65 -6.74
C THR A 25 10.44 2.70 -5.73
N LEU A 26 9.65 1.73 -6.20
CA LEU A 26 9.03 0.72 -5.34
C LEU A 26 10.05 -0.07 -4.50
N SER A 27 11.25 -0.33 -5.04
CA SER A 27 12.31 -1.03 -4.31
C SER A 27 12.90 -0.18 -3.18
N GLN A 28 12.97 1.15 -3.35
CA GLN A 28 13.38 2.07 -2.30
C GLN A 28 12.27 2.22 -1.26
N ALA A 29 11.02 2.37 -1.71
CA ALA A 29 9.84 2.41 -0.83
C ALA A 29 9.77 1.18 0.09
N ALA A 30 10.00 -0.02 -0.45
CA ALA A 30 10.08 -1.27 0.30
C ALA A 30 11.12 -1.25 1.43
N LYS A 31 12.27 -0.59 1.22
CA LYS A 31 13.34 -0.48 2.23
C LYS A 31 13.01 0.55 3.31
N LEU A 32 12.28 1.60 2.95
CA LEU A 32 11.89 2.68 3.85
C LEU A 32 10.67 2.32 4.70
N ALA A 33 9.78 1.48 4.18
CA ALA A 33 8.59 1.06 4.90
C ALA A 33 8.94 0.19 6.13
N PRO A 34 8.21 0.36 7.26
CA PRO A 34 8.40 -0.48 8.44
C PRO A 34 8.09 -1.95 8.10
N GLY A 35 8.86 -2.86 8.68
CA GLY A 35 8.75 -4.30 8.40
C GLY A 35 9.34 -4.75 7.06
N ARG A 36 9.97 -3.84 6.29
CA ARG A 36 10.68 -4.13 5.03
C ARG A 36 9.87 -5.05 4.09
N PRO A 37 8.65 -4.67 3.69
CA PRO A 37 7.84 -5.44 2.77
C PRO A 37 8.59 -5.66 1.45
N SER A 38 8.28 -6.75 0.74
CA SER A 38 8.87 -6.97 -0.58
C SER A 38 8.40 -5.91 -1.59
N PRO A 39 9.19 -5.58 -2.64
CA PRO A 39 8.76 -4.64 -3.68
C PRO A 39 7.44 -5.04 -4.37
N ASN A 40 7.19 -6.34 -4.52
CA ASN A 40 5.92 -6.86 -5.03
C ASN A 40 4.74 -6.54 -4.10
N CYS A 41 4.96 -6.56 -2.78
CA CYS A 41 3.94 -6.15 -1.81
C CYS A 41 3.57 -4.68 -2.01
N VAL A 42 4.56 -3.79 -2.14
CA VAL A 42 4.34 -2.35 -2.40
C VAL A 42 3.64 -2.13 -3.73
N TRP A 43 4.01 -2.88 -4.78
CA TRP A 43 3.29 -2.83 -6.07
C TRP A 43 1.81 -3.19 -5.93
N ARG A 44 1.48 -4.21 -5.12
CA ARG A 44 0.09 -4.57 -4.83
C ARG A 44 -0.64 -3.47 -4.06
N TRP A 45 0.03 -2.79 -3.12
CA TRP A 45 -0.57 -1.64 -2.42
C TRP A 45 -0.94 -0.50 -3.38
N CYS A 46 -0.12 -0.27 -4.41
CA CYS A 46 -0.40 0.72 -5.44
C CYS A 46 -1.60 0.33 -6.33
N ARG A 47 -1.66 -0.92 -6.78
CA ARG A 47 -2.63 -1.39 -7.79
C ARG A 47 -3.95 -1.87 -7.18
N GLU A 48 -3.83 -2.77 -6.21
CA GLU A 48 -4.97 -3.43 -5.57
C GLU A 48 -5.38 -2.70 -4.29
N GLY A 49 -4.42 -2.16 -3.55
CA GLY A 49 -4.61 -1.69 -2.18
C GLY A 49 -4.63 -2.81 -1.14
N VAL A 50 -4.67 -2.41 0.12
CA VAL A 50 -4.79 -3.31 1.28
C VAL A 50 -6.20 -3.22 1.83
N LYS A 51 -6.77 -4.37 2.15
CA LYS A 51 -8.06 -4.46 2.83
C LYS A 51 -7.80 -4.31 4.33
N ALA A 52 -8.29 -3.22 4.92
CA ALA A 52 -8.30 -3.00 6.36
C ALA A 52 -9.29 -3.97 7.04
N ALA A 53 -9.15 -4.14 8.35
CA ALA A 53 -10.04 -4.96 9.16
C ALA A 53 -11.50 -4.48 9.08
N SER A 54 -11.71 -3.15 8.93
CA SER A 54 -13.03 -2.54 8.72
C SER A 54 -13.70 -2.94 7.40
N GLY A 55 -12.98 -3.62 6.50
CA GLY A 55 -13.44 -4.00 5.17
C GLY A 55 -13.17 -2.93 4.10
N GLN A 56 -12.76 -1.72 4.51
CA GLN A 56 -12.34 -0.67 3.59
C GLN A 56 -11.03 -1.04 2.90
N ARG A 57 -10.85 -0.60 1.66
CA ARG A 57 -9.64 -0.83 0.87
C ARG A 57 -8.86 0.48 0.75
N VAL A 58 -7.68 0.53 1.37
CA VAL A 58 -6.77 1.68 1.31
C VAL A 58 -5.74 1.43 0.21
N ARG A 59 -5.53 2.41 -0.68
CA ARG A 59 -4.57 2.31 -1.79
C ARG A 59 -3.41 3.26 -1.59
N LEU A 60 -2.21 2.82 -1.93
CA LEU A 60 -1.02 3.66 -1.90
C LEU A 60 -1.01 4.58 -3.13
N LYS A 61 -0.87 5.90 -2.88
CA LYS A 61 -0.69 6.88 -3.95
C LYS A 61 0.63 6.61 -4.67
N HIS A 62 0.60 6.75 -5.98
CA HIS A 62 1.75 6.53 -6.84
C HIS A 62 1.60 7.32 -8.14
N VAL A 63 2.72 7.56 -8.79
CA VAL A 63 2.78 8.09 -10.15
C VAL A 63 3.56 7.12 -11.02
N ARG A 64 3.31 7.20 -12.34
CA ARG A 64 3.96 6.34 -13.31
C ARG A 64 4.70 7.20 -14.31
N PHE A 65 6.00 6.95 -14.45
CA PHE A 65 6.84 7.52 -15.51
C PHE A 65 7.30 6.38 -16.41
N GLY A 66 6.75 6.33 -17.63
CA GLY A 66 7.00 5.26 -18.60
C GLY A 66 6.60 3.88 -18.07
N SER A 67 7.56 2.96 -17.96
CA SER A 67 7.35 1.61 -17.44
C SER A 67 7.48 1.50 -15.92
N ARG A 68 7.92 2.56 -15.23
CA ARG A 68 8.27 2.52 -13.82
C ARG A 68 7.23 3.23 -12.97
N ILE A 69 6.96 2.66 -11.79
CA ILE A 69 6.07 3.23 -10.78
C ILE A 69 6.93 3.84 -9.68
N TYR A 70 6.54 5.05 -9.29
CA TYR A 70 7.17 5.81 -8.24
C TYR A 70 6.14 6.18 -7.19
N THR A 71 6.59 6.33 -5.97
CA THR A 71 5.81 6.87 -4.86
C THR A 71 6.68 7.88 -4.13
N THR A 72 6.16 8.48 -3.06
CA THR A 72 6.91 9.42 -2.23
C THR A 72 6.90 8.91 -0.79
N ARG A 73 7.88 9.34 0.01
CA ARG A 73 7.92 8.97 1.43
C ARG A 73 6.67 9.46 2.17
N GLN A 74 6.17 10.63 1.80
CA GLN A 74 4.98 11.21 2.40
C GLN A 74 3.73 10.37 2.10
N TRP A 75 3.58 9.87 0.87
CA TRP A 75 2.47 8.98 0.52
C TRP A 75 2.53 7.63 1.24
N LEU A 76 3.73 7.08 1.46
CA LEU A 76 3.88 5.87 2.28
C LEU A 76 3.42 6.08 3.72
N ASN A 77 3.82 7.21 4.32
CA ASN A 77 3.42 7.54 5.69
C ASN A 77 1.90 7.77 5.78
N ALA A 78 1.34 8.55 4.85
CA ALA A 78 -0.10 8.80 4.79
C ALA A 78 -0.89 7.49 4.57
N PHE A 79 -0.38 6.59 3.73
CA PHE A 79 -0.96 5.26 3.53
C PHE A 79 -0.96 4.43 4.81
N GLY A 80 0.17 4.40 5.54
CA GLY A 80 0.27 3.69 6.81
C GLY A 80 -0.69 4.23 7.87
N LEU A 81 -0.81 5.55 7.97
CA LEU A 81 -1.76 6.21 8.88
C LEU A 81 -3.21 5.88 8.51
N ALA A 82 -3.58 5.99 7.24
CA ALA A 82 -4.92 5.67 6.78
C ALA A 82 -5.29 4.19 7.00
N LEU A 83 -4.31 3.28 6.86
CA LEU A 83 -4.53 1.86 7.18
C LEU A 83 -4.74 1.64 8.67
N ALA A 84 -3.90 2.26 9.52
CA ALA A 84 -4.02 2.17 10.96
C ALA A 84 -5.36 2.75 11.47
N GLU A 85 -5.80 3.88 10.93
CA GLU A 85 -7.09 4.50 11.23
C GLU A 85 -8.26 3.58 10.84
N ALA A 86 -8.21 3.01 9.63
CA ALA A 86 -9.22 2.08 9.16
C ALA A 86 -9.27 0.78 9.98
N ASP A 87 -8.13 0.33 10.52
CA ASP A 87 -8.06 -0.80 11.44
C ASP A 87 -8.58 -0.44 12.84
N ALA A 88 -8.22 0.74 13.38
CA ALA A 88 -8.71 1.24 14.66
C ALA A 88 -10.25 1.35 14.70
N ALA A 89 -10.86 1.89 13.64
CA ALA A 89 -12.31 2.00 13.51
C ALA A 89 -13.04 0.63 13.55
N HIS A 90 -12.34 -0.46 13.16
CA HIS A 90 -12.88 -1.81 13.31
C HIS A 90 -12.83 -2.28 14.75
N PHE A 91 -11.72 -2.04 15.47
CA PHE A 91 -11.60 -2.44 16.88
C PHE A 91 -12.62 -1.72 17.77
N GLU A 92 -12.84 -0.42 17.58
CA GLU A 92 -13.86 0.32 18.33
C GLU A 92 -15.27 -0.26 18.09
N ARG A 93 -15.58 -0.63 16.84
CA ARG A 93 -16.85 -1.30 16.50
C ARG A 93 -16.95 -2.71 17.08
N GLY A 94 -15.83 -3.44 17.07
CA GLY A 94 -15.72 -4.80 17.61
C GLY A 94 -15.88 -4.82 19.14
N GLU A 95 -15.27 -3.89 19.85
CA GLU A 95 -15.42 -3.72 21.31
C GLU A 95 -16.86 -3.31 21.70
N GLN A 96 -17.52 -2.52 20.87
CA GLN A 96 -18.95 -2.21 21.07
C GLN A 96 -19.84 -3.43 20.79
N ALA A 97 -19.50 -4.28 19.82
CA ALA A 97 -20.26 -5.48 19.49
C ALA A 97 -20.05 -6.63 20.49
N THR A 98 -18.84 -6.81 21.03
CA THR A 98 -18.54 -7.87 22.02
C THR A 98 -19.16 -7.60 23.39
N LYS A 99 -19.52 -6.35 23.70
CA LYS A 99 -20.34 -6.04 24.89
C LYS A 99 -21.79 -6.53 24.78
N VAL A 100 -22.29 -6.90 23.59
CA VAL A 100 -23.72 -7.20 23.37
C VAL A 100 -23.99 -8.66 22.97
N SER A 101 -23.00 -9.48 22.58
CA SER A 101 -23.31 -10.88 22.22
C SER A 101 -22.16 -11.88 22.40
N ALA A 102 -22.54 -13.03 22.96
CA ALA A 102 -21.80 -14.27 23.20
C ALA A 102 -21.16 -14.89 21.92
N PRO A 103 -20.26 -15.89 22.05
CA PRO A 103 -19.13 -16.07 21.15
C PRO A 103 -19.49 -16.71 19.80
N PRO A 104 -18.76 -16.38 18.71
CA PRO A 104 -18.95 -17.04 17.43
C PRO A 104 -18.34 -18.45 17.45
N THR A 105 -19.14 -19.43 17.07
CA THR A 105 -18.72 -20.79 16.75
C THR A 105 -17.66 -20.76 15.64
N SER A 106 -16.45 -21.21 15.96
CA SER A 106 -15.33 -21.35 15.03
C SER A 106 -15.65 -22.41 13.97
N HIS A 107 -16.10 -21.99 12.79
CA HIS A 107 -16.03 -22.84 11.60
C HIS A 107 -14.56 -22.99 11.15
N ARG A 108 -13.93 -24.09 11.58
CA ARG A 108 -12.68 -24.58 10.97
C ARG A 108 -12.96 -24.89 9.50
N ARG A 109 -12.53 -24.01 8.61
CA ARG A 109 -12.51 -24.30 7.17
C ARG A 109 -11.35 -25.23 6.87
N SER A 110 -11.75 -26.39 6.33
CA SER A 110 -10.94 -27.45 5.76
C SER A 110 -9.77 -26.93 4.92
N GLY A 111 -8.59 -27.52 5.15
CA GLY A 111 -7.40 -27.29 4.35
C GLY A 111 -7.68 -27.54 2.87
N HIS A 112 -7.57 -26.48 2.08
CA HIS A 112 -7.60 -26.58 0.64
C HIS A 112 -6.15 -26.73 0.16
N SER A 113 -5.87 -27.93 -0.35
CA SER A 113 -4.68 -28.32 -1.09
C SER A 113 -4.22 -27.25 -2.07
N ARG A 114 -3.04 -26.67 -1.83
CA ARG A 114 -2.19 -26.12 -2.90
C ARG A 114 -1.12 -27.19 -3.12
N GLY A 115 -1.23 -28.02 -4.16
CA GLY A 115 -1.30 -27.57 -5.54
C GLY A 115 0.13 -27.40 -6.03
N THR A 116 0.66 -28.51 -6.53
CA THR A 116 2.03 -28.82 -6.98
C THR A 116 2.41 -28.00 -8.23
N ALA A 117 2.27 -26.67 -8.18
CA ALA A 117 2.50 -25.77 -9.32
C ALA A 117 3.77 -24.88 -9.28
N PRO A 118 4.57 -24.77 -8.19
CA PRO A 118 5.81 -23.97 -8.25
C PRO A 118 7.02 -24.71 -8.83
N ASP A 119 6.92 -26.02 -9.08
CA ASP A 119 8.05 -26.86 -9.53
C ASP A 119 8.30 -26.73 -11.04
N GLU A 120 7.24 -26.62 -11.85
CA GLU A 120 7.36 -26.60 -13.31
C GLU A 120 7.96 -25.29 -13.84
N ALA A 121 7.60 -24.16 -13.24
CA ALA A 121 8.16 -22.85 -13.60
C ALA A 121 9.67 -22.76 -13.27
N ARG A 122 10.08 -23.39 -12.16
CA ARG A 122 11.48 -23.45 -11.73
C ARG A 122 12.31 -24.36 -12.65
N ARG A 123 11.76 -25.52 -13.04
CA ARG A 123 12.41 -26.41 -14.02
C ARG A 123 12.60 -25.76 -15.38
N ARG A 124 11.61 -24.99 -15.86
CA ARG A 124 11.73 -24.25 -17.14
C ARG A 124 12.85 -23.21 -17.08
N HIS A 125 13.00 -22.53 -15.95
CA HIS A 125 14.10 -21.57 -15.75
C HIS A 125 15.46 -22.27 -15.74
N ASP A 126 15.59 -23.35 -14.97
CA ASP A 126 16.86 -24.10 -14.85
C ASP A 126 17.27 -24.78 -16.18
N GLN A 127 16.29 -25.14 -17.02
CA GLN A 127 16.55 -25.67 -18.36
C GLN A 127 17.02 -24.58 -19.33
N ALA A 128 16.38 -23.40 -19.31
CA ALA A 128 16.78 -22.27 -20.14
C ALA A 128 18.21 -21.79 -19.81
N GLU A 129 18.61 -21.78 -18.53
CA GLU A 129 19.98 -21.44 -18.12
C GLU A 129 21.02 -22.45 -18.61
N ARG A 130 20.66 -23.75 -18.69
CA ARG A 130 21.57 -24.78 -19.25
C ARG A 130 21.73 -24.65 -20.76
N GLU A 131 20.63 -24.41 -21.48
CA GLU A 131 20.66 -24.22 -22.93
C GLU A 131 21.51 -22.99 -23.32
N LEU A 132 21.41 -21.89 -22.58
CA LEU A 132 22.26 -20.70 -22.76
C LEU A 132 23.74 -21.02 -22.55
N LYS A 133 24.05 -21.78 -21.49
CA LYS A 133 25.42 -22.17 -21.17
C LYS A 133 26.03 -23.13 -22.19
N GLU A 134 25.26 -24.05 -22.74
CA GLU A 134 25.69 -24.94 -23.83
C GLU A 134 25.85 -24.21 -25.16
N ALA A 135 25.02 -23.18 -25.42
CA ALA A 135 25.14 -22.32 -26.60
C ALA A 135 26.34 -21.35 -26.54
N GLY A 136 27.03 -21.25 -25.40
CA GLY A 136 28.21 -20.40 -25.22
C GLY A 136 27.92 -18.90 -25.26
N LEU A 137 26.70 -18.49 -24.89
CA LEU A 137 26.24 -17.10 -24.80
C LEU A 137 26.25 -16.57 -23.35
#